data_AF-A0A1B6KQJ6-F1
#
_entry.id   AF-A0A1B6KQJ6-F1
#
_cell.length_a   1.000
_cell.length_b   1.000
_cell.length_c   1.000
_cell.angle_alpha   90.00
_cell.angle_beta   90.00
_cell.angle_gamma   90.00
#
_symmetry.space_group_name_H-M   'P 1'
#
loop_
_entity.id
_entity.type
_entity.pdbx_description
1 polymer ?
#
loop_
_entity_poly.entity_id
_entity_poly.type
_entity_poly.pdbx_seq_one_letter_code
_entity_poly.pdbx_strand_id
1 'polypeptide(L)'
;GGPRKWWAPVRLPRPWTPRDADTSLLLTRVGQVMLKTVRSGRPLIHIMKVWSIVGPHLMEAACHKERVISKIAVSSIHDTVTALLNEQNELPYFHFNEALFKPFENLLCLELCDADVQDQIVSCICEFVEANQNEIRSGWRPLFGALRVVSSSHLGSLLDVFRVFLDTNNTLVFSNAAVDCILCLLKHVKG
;
A
#
# COMPACT_ATOMS: atom_id res chain seq x y z
N GLY A 1 42.54 -33.56 -2.83
CA GLY A 1 41.20 -32.93 -2.96
C GLY A 1 40.16 -33.85 -2.39
N GLY A 2 39.15 -33.32 -1.69
CA GLY A 2 37.98 -34.08 -1.22
C GLY A 2 36.69 -33.55 -1.87
N PRO A 3 35.69 -34.40 -2.15
CA PRO A 3 34.50 -33.99 -2.89
C PRO A 3 33.62 -33.06 -2.06
N ARG A 4 33.37 -31.86 -2.59
CA ARG A 4 32.33 -30.96 -2.06
C ARG A 4 30.95 -31.61 -2.24
N LYS A 5 30.14 -31.65 -1.18
CA LYS A 5 28.72 -32.06 -1.28
C LYS A 5 27.91 -30.87 -1.80
N TRP A 6 27.31 -31.01 -2.98
CA TRP A 6 26.65 -29.92 -3.72
C TRP A 6 25.16 -29.72 -3.39
N TRP A 7 24.64 -30.45 -2.41
CA TRP A 7 23.22 -30.42 -2.03
C TRP A 7 23.07 -29.97 -0.58
N ALA A 8 22.81 -28.68 -0.40
CA ALA A 8 22.09 -28.19 0.76
C ALA A 8 20.58 -28.37 0.46
N PRO A 9 19.79 -28.99 1.34
CA PRO A 9 18.35 -29.05 1.15
C PRO A 9 17.78 -27.62 1.13
N VAL A 10 17.02 -27.29 0.09
CA VAL A 10 16.10 -26.14 0.14
C VAL A 10 15.22 -26.35 1.37
N ARG A 11 15.23 -25.41 2.31
CA ARG A 11 14.42 -25.53 3.52
C ARG A 11 12.97 -25.54 3.09
N LEU A 12 12.30 -26.69 3.24
CA LEU A 12 10.86 -26.78 3.07
C LEU A 12 10.18 -25.73 3.97
N PRO A 13 9.09 -25.08 3.52
CA PRO A 13 8.32 -24.17 4.34
C PRO A 13 7.98 -24.83 5.68
N ARG A 14 8.09 -24.06 6.78
CA ARG A 14 7.77 -24.57 8.11
C ARG A 14 6.29 -24.96 8.15
N PRO A 15 5.91 -26.12 8.71
CA PRO A 15 4.49 -26.47 8.87
C PRO A 15 3.77 -25.40 9.69
N TRP A 16 2.60 -24.99 9.20
CA TRP A 16 1.75 -23.98 9.84
C TRP A 16 1.35 -24.42 11.25
N THR A 17 1.55 -23.56 12.26
CA THR A 17 1.29 -23.93 13.67
C THR A 17 0.07 -23.22 14.25
N PRO A 18 -0.56 -23.77 15.32
CA PRO A 18 -1.72 -23.13 15.96
C PRO A 18 -1.47 -21.69 16.45
N ARG A 19 -0.20 -21.33 16.73
CA ARG A 19 0.20 -19.96 17.10
C ARG A 19 0.13 -18.99 15.91
N ASP A 20 0.41 -19.47 14.71
CA ASP A 20 0.34 -18.68 13.48
C ASP A 20 -1.15 -18.43 13.12
N ALA A 21 -2.03 -19.39 13.42
CA ALA A 21 -3.49 -19.24 13.34
C ALA A 21 -4.04 -18.18 14.32
N ASP A 22 -3.62 -18.22 15.58
CA ASP A 22 -4.06 -17.22 16.58
C ASP A 22 -3.54 -15.80 16.24
N THR A 23 -2.33 -15.72 15.68
CA THR A 23 -1.75 -14.45 15.20
C THR A 23 -2.52 -13.88 14.01
N SER A 24 -2.94 -14.71 13.05
CA SER A 24 -3.78 -14.26 11.93
C SER A 24 -5.19 -13.83 12.37
N LEU A 25 -5.76 -14.48 13.41
CA LEU A 25 -7.00 -14.06 14.05
C LEU A 25 -6.87 -12.69 14.74
N LEU A 26 -5.78 -12.44 15.46
CA LEU A 26 -5.52 -11.15 16.09
C LEU A 26 -5.30 -10.04 15.05
N LEU A 27 -4.51 -10.29 14.01
CA LEU A 27 -4.32 -9.34 12.90
C LEU A 27 -5.65 -8.98 12.23
N THR A 28 -6.47 -9.98 11.91
CA THR A 28 -7.81 -9.79 11.33
C THR A 28 -8.70 -8.95 12.27
N ARG A 29 -8.66 -9.20 13.59
CA ARG A 29 -9.40 -8.39 14.58
C ARG A 29 -8.93 -6.94 14.62
N VAL A 30 -7.62 -6.67 14.52
CA VAL A 30 -7.08 -5.31 14.46
C VAL A 30 -7.59 -4.56 13.22
N GLY A 31 -7.54 -5.19 12.04
CA GLY A 31 -8.13 -4.62 10.81
C GLY A 31 -9.62 -4.32 10.95
N GLN A 32 -10.40 -5.25 11.53
CA GLN A 32 -11.84 -5.06 11.77
C GLN A 32 -12.15 -3.96 12.79
N VAL A 33 -11.31 -3.77 13.82
CA VAL A 33 -11.44 -2.65 14.77
C VAL A 33 -11.10 -1.32 14.10
N MET A 34 -10.09 -1.29 13.23
CA MET A 34 -9.76 -0.09 12.45
C MET A 34 -10.92 0.30 11.51
N LEU A 35 -11.46 -0.64 10.73
CA LEU A 35 -12.62 -0.41 9.87
C LEU A 35 -13.86 0.09 10.63
N LYS A 36 -14.15 -0.49 11.79
CA LYS A 36 -15.23 -0.01 12.68
C LYS A 36 -14.94 1.39 13.22
N THR A 37 -13.68 1.75 13.43
CA THR A 37 -13.28 3.09 13.88
C THR A 37 -13.53 4.13 12.78
N VAL A 38 -13.16 3.84 11.54
CA VAL A 38 -13.47 4.69 10.36
C VAL A 38 -14.98 4.91 10.26
N ARG A 39 -15.76 3.83 10.24
CA ARG A 39 -17.24 3.85 10.07
C ARG A 39 -18.03 4.25 11.31
N SER A 40 -17.39 4.77 12.37
CA SER A 40 -18.08 5.11 13.63
C SER A 40 -18.58 6.55 13.74
N GLY A 41 -18.45 7.36 12.67
CA GLY A 41 -18.81 8.79 12.69
C GLY A 41 -17.92 9.64 13.61
N ARG A 42 -16.75 9.11 14.03
CA ARG A 42 -15.78 9.85 14.84
C ARG A 42 -15.09 10.94 14.00
N PRO A 43 -14.71 12.08 14.61
CA PRO A 43 -13.89 13.07 13.92
C PRO A 43 -12.59 12.48 13.37
N LEU A 44 -12.19 12.90 12.16
CA LEU A 44 -11.00 12.46 11.45
C LEU A 44 -9.74 12.36 12.34
N ILE A 45 -9.51 13.35 13.20
CA ILE A 45 -8.34 13.39 14.10
C ILE A 45 -8.28 12.18 15.06
N HIS A 46 -9.44 11.64 15.48
CA HIS A 46 -9.49 10.41 16.28
C HIS A 46 -9.19 9.18 15.42
N ILE A 47 -9.70 9.12 14.20
CA ILE A 47 -9.45 8.01 13.26
C ILE A 47 -7.97 7.97 12.90
N MET A 48 -7.37 9.11 12.53
CA MET A 48 -5.95 9.22 12.20
C MET A 48 -5.04 8.93 13.39
N LYS A 49 -5.45 9.24 14.63
CA LYS A 49 -4.72 8.83 15.83
C LYS A 49 -4.70 7.31 16.04
N VAL A 50 -5.78 6.61 15.67
CA VAL A 50 -5.78 5.13 15.68
C VAL A 50 -4.95 4.59 14.50
N TRP A 51 -5.05 5.20 13.32
CA TRP A 51 -4.24 4.84 12.15
C TRP A 51 -2.74 4.96 12.41
N SER A 52 -2.29 6.02 13.09
CA SER A 52 -0.86 6.20 13.44
C SER A 52 -0.29 5.10 14.35
N ILE A 53 -1.15 4.30 14.98
CA ILE A 53 -0.78 3.14 15.80
C ILE A 53 -0.95 1.84 15.00
N VAL A 54 -2.09 1.67 14.33
CA VAL A 54 -2.44 0.44 13.60
C VAL A 54 -1.64 0.28 12.32
N GLY A 55 -1.50 1.34 11.52
CA GLY A 55 -0.83 1.33 10.21
C GLY A 55 0.60 0.75 10.27
N PRO A 56 1.49 1.22 11.18
CA PRO A 56 2.83 0.65 11.34
C PRO A 56 2.84 -0.85 11.64
N HIS A 57 1.92 -1.35 12.48
CA HIS A 57 1.83 -2.79 12.78
C HIS A 57 1.29 -3.60 11.59
N LEU A 58 0.37 -3.04 10.80
CA LEU A 58 -0.06 -3.67 9.55
C LEU A 58 1.09 -3.70 8.52
N MET A 59 1.90 -2.66 8.43
CA MET A 59 3.08 -2.66 7.55
C MET A 59 4.11 -3.72 7.96
N GLU A 60 4.41 -3.83 9.26
CA GLU A 60 5.31 -4.87 9.79
C GLU A 60 4.77 -6.27 9.46
N ALA A 61 3.45 -6.49 9.61
CA ALA A 61 2.80 -7.74 9.25
C ALA A 61 2.77 -8.00 7.72
N ALA A 62 2.75 -6.97 6.88
CA ALA A 62 2.84 -7.10 5.42
C ALA A 62 4.22 -7.57 4.94
N CYS A 63 5.28 -7.37 5.75
CA CYS A 63 6.62 -7.92 5.52
C CYS A 63 6.85 -9.29 6.21
N HIS A 64 5.79 -9.95 6.70
CA HIS A 64 5.94 -11.23 7.40
C HIS A 64 6.31 -12.38 6.44
N LYS A 65 6.97 -13.42 6.97
CA LYS A 65 7.45 -14.58 6.18
C LYS A 65 6.33 -15.54 5.77
N GLU A 66 5.31 -15.65 6.61
CA GLU A 66 4.10 -16.44 6.30
C GLU A 66 3.16 -15.61 5.42
N ARG A 67 3.12 -15.93 4.13
CA ARG A 67 2.37 -15.19 3.09
C ARG A 67 0.88 -14.97 3.43
N VAL A 68 0.27 -15.85 4.23
CA VAL A 68 -1.12 -15.68 4.72
C VAL A 68 -1.25 -14.41 5.57
N ILE A 69 -0.28 -14.16 6.47
CA ILE A 69 -0.26 -12.99 7.36
C ILE A 69 -0.03 -11.74 6.53
N SER A 70 0.92 -11.78 5.58
CA SER A 70 1.26 -10.66 4.69
C SER A 70 0.07 -10.23 3.82
N LYS A 71 -0.64 -11.18 3.22
CA LYS A 71 -1.85 -10.91 2.43
C LYS A 71 -2.98 -10.30 3.28
N ILE A 72 -3.24 -10.84 4.47
CA ILE A 72 -4.24 -10.28 5.40
C ILE A 72 -3.87 -8.84 5.80
N ALA A 73 -2.59 -8.57 6.02
CA ALA A 73 -2.11 -7.24 6.38
C ALA A 73 -2.29 -6.23 5.24
N VAL A 74 -1.88 -6.57 4.01
CA VAL A 74 -2.08 -5.70 2.83
C VAL A 74 -3.56 -5.46 2.57
N SER A 75 -4.41 -6.49 2.62
CA SER A 75 -5.87 -6.31 2.52
C SER A 75 -6.43 -5.44 3.65
N SER A 76 -5.93 -5.56 4.88
CA SER A 76 -6.38 -4.72 6.01
C SER A 76 -5.98 -3.24 5.85
N ILE A 77 -4.81 -2.98 5.26
CA ILE A 77 -4.38 -1.62 4.87
C ILE A 77 -5.31 -1.10 3.77
N HIS A 78 -5.47 -1.87 2.69
CA HIS A 78 -6.34 -1.54 1.57
C HIS A 78 -7.74 -1.16 2.02
N ASP A 79 -8.45 -2.08 2.68
CA ASP A 79 -9.84 -1.87 3.11
C ASP A 79 -9.98 -0.64 4.02
N THR A 80 -8.97 -0.36 4.87
CA THR A 80 -8.95 0.83 5.73
C THR A 80 -8.82 2.12 4.92
N VAL A 81 -7.95 2.13 3.92
CA VAL A 81 -7.74 3.27 3.02
C VAL A 81 -8.99 3.50 2.16
N THR A 82 -9.55 2.45 1.55
CA THR A 82 -10.81 2.52 0.79
C THR A 82 -11.96 3.06 1.65
N ALA A 83 -12.08 2.58 2.89
CA ALA A 83 -13.08 3.10 3.82
C ALA A 83 -12.84 4.57 4.16
N LEU A 84 -11.59 5.01 4.35
CA LEU A 84 -11.29 6.41 4.67
C LEU A 84 -11.57 7.34 3.48
N LEU A 85 -11.25 6.96 2.25
CA LEU A 85 -11.55 7.75 1.05
C LEU A 85 -13.06 7.91 0.83
N ASN A 86 -13.85 6.86 1.10
CA ASN A 86 -15.30 6.89 0.92
C ASN A 86 -16.03 7.66 2.05
N GLU A 87 -15.49 7.65 3.27
CA GLU A 87 -16.12 8.26 4.44
C GLU A 87 -15.61 9.69 4.75
N GLN A 88 -14.41 10.08 4.29
CA GLN A 88 -13.76 11.34 4.66
C GLN A 88 -13.17 12.09 3.44
N ASN A 89 -13.58 13.35 3.27
CA ASN A 89 -13.23 14.23 2.15
C ASN A 89 -12.18 15.29 2.59
N GLU A 90 -11.10 15.53 1.83
CA GLU A 90 -9.77 15.91 2.41
C GLU A 90 -9.65 16.99 3.51
N LEU A 91 -9.80 18.31 3.38
CA LEU A 91 -10.33 19.25 2.37
C LEU A 91 -9.15 19.98 1.63
N PRO A 92 -9.34 21.07 0.84
CA PRO A 92 -8.21 21.84 0.30
C PRO A 92 -7.22 22.30 1.39
N TYR A 93 -5.92 22.27 1.07
CA TYR A 93 -4.79 22.59 1.96
C TYR A 93 -4.58 21.61 3.14
N PHE A 94 -5.34 20.52 3.21
CA PHE A 94 -5.03 19.38 4.07
C PHE A 94 -4.34 18.28 3.26
N HIS A 95 -3.51 17.48 3.93
CA HIS A 95 -2.70 16.43 3.32
C HIS A 95 -2.75 15.13 4.15
N PHE A 96 -3.94 14.74 4.61
CA PHE A 96 -4.07 13.50 5.40
C PHE A 96 -4.03 12.25 4.51
N ASN A 97 -4.45 12.36 3.25
CA ASN A 97 -4.36 11.25 2.29
C ASN A 97 -2.91 10.90 1.97
N GLU A 98 -1.99 11.88 1.94
CA GLU A 98 -0.55 11.64 1.83
C GLU A 98 -0.04 10.74 2.98
N ALA A 99 -0.47 10.98 4.21
CA ALA A 99 -0.15 10.12 5.35
C ALA A 99 -0.88 8.76 5.30
N LEU A 100 -2.08 8.72 4.72
CA LEU A 100 -2.89 7.52 4.57
C LEU A 100 -2.29 6.51 3.56
N PHE A 101 -1.76 7.01 2.44
CA PHE A 101 -1.15 6.21 1.38
C PHE A 101 0.32 5.86 1.62
N LYS A 102 1.01 6.54 2.55
CA LYS A 102 2.44 6.30 2.87
C LYS A 102 2.82 4.83 3.13
N PRO A 103 1.96 3.96 3.70
CA PRO A 103 2.25 2.52 3.80
C PRO A 103 2.57 1.84 2.48
N PHE A 104 1.85 2.15 1.39
CA PHE A 104 2.10 1.52 0.08
C PHE A 104 3.44 1.96 -0.52
N GLU A 105 3.77 3.25 -0.39
CA GLU A 105 5.09 3.78 -0.77
C GLU A 105 6.20 3.07 0.01
N ASN A 106 6.08 3.00 1.34
CA ASN A 106 7.10 2.38 2.17
C ASN A 106 7.25 0.87 1.90
N LEU A 107 6.15 0.13 1.68
CA LEU A 107 6.21 -1.31 1.42
C LEU A 107 6.88 -1.64 0.09
N LEU A 108 6.64 -0.84 -0.96
CA LEU A 108 7.34 -0.99 -2.25
C LEU A 108 8.79 -0.48 -2.16
N CYS A 109 9.04 0.72 -1.65
CA CYS A 109 10.36 1.35 -1.62
C CYS A 109 11.38 0.69 -0.68
N LEU A 110 10.95 -0.11 0.30
CA LEU A 110 11.86 -0.86 1.16
C LEU A 110 12.24 -2.24 0.59
N GLU A 111 11.59 -2.70 -0.49
CA GLU A 111 11.84 -3.99 -1.16
C GLU A 111 11.80 -5.22 -0.22
N LEU A 112 11.09 -5.12 0.92
CA LEU A 112 11.01 -6.17 1.95
C LEU A 112 9.96 -7.25 1.63
N CYS A 113 9.03 -6.95 0.72
CA CYS A 113 7.96 -7.84 0.29
C CYS A 113 8.39 -8.67 -0.93
N ASP A 114 7.93 -9.93 -0.99
CA ASP A 114 8.12 -10.77 -2.19
C ASP A 114 7.31 -10.23 -3.39
N ALA A 115 7.66 -10.67 -4.60
CA ALA A 115 7.03 -10.20 -5.84
C ALA A 115 5.50 -10.38 -5.82
N ASP A 116 5.03 -11.49 -5.26
CA ASP A 116 3.60 -11.80 -5.09
C ASP A 116 2.84 -10.81 -4.19
N VAL A 117 3.51 -10.24 -3.18
CA VAL A 117 2.95 -9.18 -2.31
C VAL A 117 3.11 -7.80 -2.95
N GLN A 118 4.19 -7.56 -3.70
CA GLN A 118 4.35 -6.34 -4.51
C GLN A 118 3.26 -6.23 -5.58
N ASP A 119 2.96 -7.33 -6.30
CA ASP A 119 1.86 -7.43 -7.26
C ASP A 119 0.53 -7.05 -6.60
N GLN A 120 0.24 -7.59 -5.40
CA GLN A 120 -0.97 -7.26 -4.66
C GLN A 120 -1.03 -5.76 -4.29
N ILE A 121 0.09 -5.16 -3.89
CA ILE A 121 0.15 -3.72 -3.58
C ILE A 121 -0.08 -2.88 -4.84
N VAL A 122 0.49 -3.27 -5.99
CA VAL A 122 0.26 -2.58 -7.27
C VAL A 122 -1.22 -2.69 -7.68
N SER A 123 -1.85 -3.86 -7.53
CA SER A 123 -3.30 -4.00 -7.78
C SER A 123 -4.13 -3.09 -6.89
N CYS A 124 -3.84 -3.01 -5.58
CA CYS A 124 -4.50 -2.06 -4.69
C CYS A 124 -4.36 -0.60 -5.18
N ILE A 125 -3.17 -0.20 -5.65
CA ILE A 125 -2.94 1.14 -6.21
C ILE A 125 -3.83 1.39 -7.44
N CYS A 126 -3.95 0.42 -8.35
CA CYS A 126 -4.84 0.52 -9.50
C CYS A 126 -6.31 0.63 -9.08
N GLU A 127 -6.76 -0.21 -8.14
CA GLU A 127 -8.13 -0.20 -7.62
C GLU A 127 -8.51 1.17 -7.02
N PHE A 128 -7.62 1.81 -6.25
CA PHE A 128 -7.87 3.18 -5.77
C PHE A 128 -7.97 4.21 -6.89
N VAL A 129 -7.13 4.10 -7.92
CA VAL A 129 -7.10 5.06 -9.02
C VAL A 129 -8.35 4.92 -9.89
N GLU A 130 -8.81 3.69 -10.13
CA GLU A 130 -10.05 3.41 -10.87
C GLU A 130 -11.30 3.86 -10.08
N ALA A 131 -11.38 3.56 -8.77
CA ALA A 131 -12.58 3.79 -7.96
C ALA A 131 -12.67 5.17 -7.30
N ASN A 132 -11.53 5.81 -7.00
CA ASN A 132 -11.43 6.96 -6.08
C ASN A 132 -10.53 8.11 -6.59
N GLN A 133 -10.35 8.25 -7.92
CA GLN A 133 -9.47 9.27 -8.54
C GLN A 133 -9.62 10.72 -8.00
N ASN A 134 -10.85 11.14 -7.64
CA ASN A 134 -11.14 12.51 -7.17
C ASN A 134 -10.88 12.68 -5.67
N GLU A 135 -10.89 11.57 -4.95
CA GLU A 135 -10.79 11.45 -3.50
C GLU A 135 -9.32 11.29 -3.07
N ILE A 136 -8.47 10.62 -3.86
CA ILE A 136 -7.03 10.40 -3.58
C ILE A 136 -6.30 11.70 -3.17
N ARG A 137 -6.43 12.76 -4.00
CA ARG A 137 -5.89 14.11 -3.76
C ARG A 137 -4.43 14.15 -3.31
N SER A 138 -4.12 14.52 -2.06
CA SER A 138 -2.71 14.56 -1.60
C SER A 138 -2.03 13.19 -1.66
N GLY A 139 -2.81 12.10 -1.62
CA GLY A 139 -2.36 10.72 -1.81
C GLY A 139 -1.68 10.44 -3.15
N TRP A 140 -1.85 11.29 -4.17
CA TRP A 140 -1.14 11.13 -5.44
C TRP A 140 0.40 11.20 -5.28
N ARG A 141 0.90 11.97 -4.31
CA ARG A 141 2.34 12.09 -4.03
C ARG A 141 2.98 10.77 -3.60
N PRO A 142 2.54 10.10 -2.52
CA PRO A 142 3.10 8.80 -2.13
C PRO A 142 2.81 7.70 -3.16
N LEU A 143 1.70 7.76 -3.91
CA LEU A 143 1.48 6.82 -5.03
C LEU A 143 2.59 6.94 -6.09
N PHE A 144 2.94 8.14 -6.54
CA PHE A 144 4.08 8.34 -7.45
C PHE A 144 5.45 8.09 -6.82
N GLY A 145 5.57 8.16 -5.49
CA GLY A 145 6.72 7.64 -4.76
C GLY A 145 6.84 6.12 -4.90
N ALA A 146 5.74 5.40 -4.63
CA ALA A 146 5.64 3.95 -4.65
C ALA A 146 5.90 3.37 -6.04
N LEU A 147 5.23 3.93 -7.05
CA LEU A 147 5.30 3.49 -8.45
C LEU A 147 6.67 3.75 -9.10
N ARG A 148 7.57 4.50 -8.45
CA ARG A 148 8.94 4.79 -8.94
C ARG A 148 9.92 3.63 -8.72
N VAL A 149 9.57 2.65 -7.90
CA VAL A 149 10.41 1.44 -7.67
C VAL A 149 9.80 0.17 -8.28
N VAL A 150 8.53 0.23 -8.71
CA VAL A 150 7.82 -0.90 -9.33
C VAL A 150 8.52 -1.36 -10.60
N SER A 151 8.55 -2.67 -10.82
CA SER A 151 9.13 -3.30 -12.02
C SER A 151 8.42 -2.88 -13.31
N SER A 152 9.15 -2.84 -14.43
CA SER A 152 8.60 -2.57 -15.76
C SER A 152 7.59 -3.62 -16.24
N SER A 153 7.46 -4.76 -15.55
CA SER A 153 6.35 -5.71 -15.72
C SER A 153 4.95 -5.09 -15.54
N HIS A 154 4.84 -3.97 -14.80
CA HIS A 154 3.56 -3.28 -14.56
C HIS A 154 3.36 -2.04 -15.44
N LEU A 155 4.15 -1.88 -16.52
CA LEU A 155 4.13 -0.67 -17.34
C LEU A 155 2.74 -0.31 -17.89
N GLY A 156 1.89 -1.29 -18.23
CA GLY A 156 0.50 -1.04 -18.63
C GLY A 156 -0.29 -0.31 -17.54
N SER A 157 -0.37 -0.91 -16.36
CA SER A 157 -1.02 -0.33 -15.18
C SER A 157 -0.44 1.03 -14.79
N LEU A 158 0.89 1.21 -14.88
CA LEU A 158 1.55 2.49 -14.65
C LEU A 158 1.05 3.57 -15.62
N LEU A 159 0.92 3.27 -16.91
CA LEU A 159 0.45 4.20 -17.93
C LEU A 159 -1.00 4.63 -17.70
N ASP A 160 -1.88 3.71 -17.29
CA ASP A 160 -3.26 4.03 -16.92
C ASP A 160 -3.32 4.95 -15.70
N VAL A 161 -2.49 4.70 -14.67
CA VAL A 161 -2.39 5.58 -13.50
C VAL A 161 -1.88 6.98 -13.87
N PHE A 162 -0.86 7.08 -14.73
CA PHE A 162 -0.39 8.37 -15.24
C PHE A 162 -1.48 9.11 -16.02
N ARG A 163 -2.22 8.40 -16.87
CA ARG A 163 -3.31 8.97 -17.65
C ARG A 163 -4.39 9.57 -16.75
N VAL A 164 -4.88 8.80 -15.77
CA VAL A 164 -5.92 9.27 -14.83
C VAL A 164 -5.47 10.52 -14.08
N PHE A 165 -4.21 10.60 -13.66
CA PHE A 165 -3.68 11.81 -13.04
C PHE A 165 -3.56 13.00 -14.01
N LEU A 166 -3.08 12.79 -15.23
CA LEU A 166 -2.90 13.85 -16.22
C LEU A 166 -4.24 14.39 -16.76
N ASP A 167 -5.27 13.54 -16.81
CA ASP A 167 -6.64 13.92 -17.16
C ASP A 167 -7.39 14.64 -16.00
N THR A 168 -6.75 14.88 -14.84
CA THR A 168 -7.40 15.54 -13.69
C THR A 168 -7.71 17.02 -13.96
N ASN A 169 -8.94 17.43 -13.67
CA ASN A 169 -9.37 18.83 -13.78
C ASN A 169 -9.08 19.67 -12.52
N ASN A 170 -8.52 19.05 -11.47
CA ASN A 170 -8.26 19.71 -10.20
C ASN A 170 -6.84 20.28 -10.15
N THR A 171 -6.72 21.57 -10.45
CA THR A 171 -5.43 22.29 -10.49
C THR A 171 -4.63 22.16 -9.20
N LEU A 172 -5.28 22.13 -8.01
CA LEU A 172 -4.57 21.99 -6.74
C LEU A 172 -3.94 20.60 -6.60
N VAL A 173 -4.68 19.54 -6.96
CA VAL A 173 -4.18 18.17 -6.94
C VAL A 173 -3.05 17.98 -7.95
N PHE A 174 -3.22 18.50 -9.18
CA PHE A 174 -2.18 18.49 -10.19
C PHE A 174 -0.91 19.20 -9.71
N SER A 175 -1.00 20.45 -9.26
CA SER A 175 0.15 21.22 -8.77
C SER A 175 0.85 20.56 -7.58
N ASN A 176 0.11 19.88 -6.70
CA ASN A 176 0.66 19.21 -5.53
C ASN A 176 1.48 17.95 -5.87
N ALA A 177 1.14 17.22 -6.95
CA ALA A 177 1.77 15.94 -7.29
C ALA A 177 2.51 15.91 -8.65
N ALA A 178 2.47 16.98 -9.46
CA ALA A 178 3.09 17.01 -10.79
C ALA A 178 4.59 16.73 -10.78
N VAL A 179 5.34 17.22 -9.78
CA VAL A 179 6.78 16.94 -9.64
C VAL A 179 7.03 15.46 -9.38
N ASP A 180 6.25 14.85 -8.47
CA ASP A 180 6.37 13.43 -8.14
C ASP A 180 6.00 12.53 -9.33
N CYS A 181 4.97 12.92 -10.10
CA CYS A 181 4.58 12.31 -11.37
C CYS A 181 5.71 12.35 -12.41
N ILE A 182 6.29 13.54 -12.67
CA ILE A 182 7.39 13.72 -13.63
C ILE A 182 8.62 12.88 -13.22
N LEU A 183 8.97 12.87 -11.93
CA LEU A 183 10.07 12.06 -11.41
C LEU A 183 9.80 10.54 -11.54
N CYS A 184 8.55 10.11 -11.42
CA CYS A 184 8.14 8.74 -11.66
C CYS A 184 8.21 8.36 -13.15
N LEU A 185 7.71 9.22 -14.05
CA LEU A 185 7.84 9.04 -15.50
C LEU A 185 9.30 8.96 -15.95
N LEU A 186 10.14 9.88 -15.48
CA LEU A 186 11.56 9.95 -15.86
C LEU A 186 12.37 8.71 -15.45
N LYS A 187 11.94 7.99 -14.40
CA LYS A 187 12.52 6.71 -13.99
C LYS A 187 12.22 5.61 -15.01
N HIS A 188 10.98 5.54 -15.50
CA HIS A 188 10.50 4.50 -16.43
C HIS A 188 10.82 4.79 -17.92
N VAL A 189 11.18 6.03 -18.26
CA VAL A 189 11.62 6.42 -19.62
C VAL A 189 13.15 6.27 -19.81
N LYS A 190 13.92 6.12 -18.72
CA LYS A 190 15.40 6.04 -18.75
C LYS A 190 15.97 4.68 -18.36
N GLY A 191 15.12 3.71 -18.00
CA GLY A 191 15.47 2.32 -17.67
C GLY A 191 15.03 1.37 -18.77
#